data_AF-A0A6C8GM42-F1
#
_entry.id   AF-A0A6C8GM42-F1
#
_cell.length_a   1.000
_cell.length_b   1.000
_cell.length_c   1.000
_cell.angle_alpha   90.00
_cell.angle_beta   90.00
_cell.angle_gamma   90.00
#
_symmetry.space_group_name_H-M   'P 1'
#
loop_
_entity.id
_entity.type
_entity.pdbx_description
1 polymer ?
#
loop_
_entity_poly.entity_id
_entity_poly.type
_entity_poly.pdbx_seq_one_letter_code
_entity_poly.pdbx_strand_id
1 'polypeptide(L)'
;AALALLQSERWAQREALCQALMDSLHTGDWYAVLTALNHEQAPARLHWLATLLVDALKRQHGASYLTNVDVDAVVAALAGPLSPARIQAILNDVCHCRDQLLHVTGLNRELVLTDLILRIEHYLQPGTLLPVPHL
;
A
#
# COMPACT_ATOMS: atom_id res chain seq x y z
N ALA A 1 -28.58 10.67 4.71
CA ALA A 1 -28.02 10.29 6.03
C ALA A 1 -27.10 9.08 5.95
N ALA A 2 -27.50 7.93 5.39
CA ALA A 2 -26.66 6.72 5.32
C ALA A 2 -25.33 6.87 4.54
N LEU A 3 -25.32 7.62 3.44
CA LEU A 3 -24.11 7.85 2.64
C LEU A 3 -23.03 8.66 3.39
N ALA A 4 -23.45 9.58 4.28
CA ALA A 4 -22.51 10.34 5.11
C ALA A 4 -21.80 9.44 6.14
N LEU A 5 -22.51 8.46 6.70
CA LEU A 5 -21.94 7.47 7.62
C LEU A 5 -20.91 6.56 6.93
N LEU A 6 -21.22 6.12 5.70
CA LEU A 6 -20.31 5.34 4.89
C LEU A 6 -19.02 6.11 4.54
N GLN A 7 -19.14 7.42 4.29
CA GLN A 7 -17.98 8.28 4.06
C GLN A 7 -17.13 8.45 5.32
N SER A 8 -17.74 8.67 6.49
CA SER A 8 -17.00 8.77 7.75
C SER A 8 -16.27 7.47 8.11
N GLU A 9 -16.90 6.33 7.90
CA GLU A 9 -16.27 5.04 8.18
C GLU A 9 -15.12 4.76 7.21
N ARG A 10 -15.33 5.00 5.91
CA ARG A 10 -14.28 4.85 4.89
C ARG A 10 -13.08 5.76 5.16
N TRP A 11 -13.33 6.97 5.66
CA TRP A 11 -12.27 7.90 6.06
C TRP A 11 -11.47 7.37 7.25
N ALA A 12 -12.15 6.94 8.32
CA ALA A 12 -11.51 6.33 9.49
C ALA A 12 -10.68 5.08 9.13
N GLN A 13 -11.17 4.26 8.19
CA GLN A 13 -10.44 3.09 7.69
C GLN A 13 -9.17 3.49 6.91
N ARG A 14 -9.21 4.59 6.15
CA ARG A 14 -8.03 5.11 5.44
C ARG A 14 -7.02 5.70 6.42
N GLU A 15 -7.47 6.42 7.44
CA GLU A 15 -6.61 6.92 8.53
C GLU A 15 -5.90 5.77 9.26
N ALA A 16 -6.64 4.70 9.60
CA ALA A 16 -6.07 3.51 10.23
C ALA A 16 -5.00 2.83 9.37
N LEU A 17 -5.22 2.76 8.05
CA LEU A 17 -4.20 2.27 7.12
C LEU A 17 -2.96 3.17 7.09
N CYS A 18 -3.14 4.49 7.06
CA CYS A 18 -2.04 5.45 7.06
C CYS A 18 -1.22 5.37 8.36
N GLN A 19 -1.89 5.22 9.50
CA GLN A 19 -1.26 5.05 10.80
C GLN A 19 -0.45 3.74 10.85
N ALA A 20 -1.07 2.61 10.48
CA ALA A 20 -0.39 1.33 10.43
C ALA A 20 0.85 1.36 9.52
N LEU A 21 0.75 2.02 8.37
CA LEU A 21 1.87 2.17 7.43
C LEU A 21 3.01 3.01 8.03
N MET A 22 2.69 4.13 8.68
CA MET A 22 3.69 4.95 9.37
C MET A 22 4.42 4.18 10.46
N ASP A 23 3.67 3.43 11.27
CA ASP A 23 4.24 2.63 12.34
C ASP A 23 5.15 1.54 11.77
N SER A 24 4.70 0.82 10.72
CA SER A 24 5.50 -0.20 10.04
C SER A 24 6.77 0.34 9.39
N LEU A 25 6.75 1.55 8.85
CA LEU A 25 7.95 2.19 8.31
C LEU A 25 8.96 2.54 9.40
N HIS A 26 8.50 2.80 10.62
CA HIS A 26 9.37 3.11 11.76
C HIS A 26 9.91 1.85 12.44
N THR A 27 9.07 0.84 12.64
CA THR A 27 9.41 -0.38 13.40
C THR A 27 9.94 -1.51 12.52
N GLY A 28 9.63 -1.48 11.22
CA GLY A 28 9.88 -2.58 10.29
C GLY A 28 8.86 -3.71 10.37
N ASP A 29 7.84 -3.63 11.25
CA ASP A 29 6.80 -4.65 11.40
C ASP A 29 5.63 -4.38 10.44
N TRP A 30 5.54 -5.12 9.35
CA TRP A 30 4.48 -4.96 8.35
C TRP A 30 3.23 -5.79 8.63
N TYR A 31 3.21 -6.58 9.70
CA TYR A 31 2.02 -7.34 10.10
C TYR A 31 0.87 -6.40 10.49
N ALA A 32 1.18 -5.22 11.07
CA ALA A 32 0.18 -4.19 11.34
C ALA A 32 -0.56 -3.74 10.05
N VAL A 33 0.16 -3.58 8.94
CA VAL A 33 -0.44 -3.24 7.64
C VAL A 33 -1.33 -4.38 7.12
N LEU A 34 -0.98 -5.65 7.35
CA LEU A 34 -1.84 -6.79 7.00
C LEU A 34 -3.22 -6.66 7.68
N THR A 35 -3.25 -6.36 8.97
CA THR A 35 -4.52 -6.19 9.70
C THR A 35 -5.37 -5.04 9.15
N ALA A 36 -4.71 -3.95 8.72
CA ALA A 36 -5.37 -2.82 8.09
C ALA A 36 -5.86 -3.15 6.66
N LEU A 37 -5.26 -4.11 5.96
CA LEU A 37 -5.65 -4.50 4.60
C LEU A 37 -6.70 -5.62 4.57
N ASN A 38 -6.67 -6.57 5.52
CA ASN A 38 -7.53 -7.74 5.53
C ASN A 38 -8.97 -7.40 5.96
N HIS A 39 -9.72 -6.80 5.03
CA HIS A 39 -11.12 -6.41 5.19
C HIS A 39 -11.94 -6.79 3.96
N GLU A 40 -13.28 -6.80 4.07
CA GLU A 40 -14.18 -6.99 2.92
C GLU A 40 -13.93 -6.01 1.76
N GLN A 41 -13.38 -4.85 2.09
CA GLN A 41 -13.05 -3.78 1.14
C GLN A 41 -11.56 -3.74 0.79
N ALA A 42 -10.83 -4.87 0.94
CA ALA A 42 -9.41 -4.96 0.63
C ALA A 42 -9.02 -4.38 -0.74
N PRO A 43 -9.76 -4.57 -1.85
CA PRO A 43 -9.43 -3.93 -3.12
C PRO A 43 -9.41 -2.40 -3.08
N ALA A 44 -10.27 -1.78 -2.26
CA ALA A 44 -10.26 -0.33 -2.07
C ALA A 44 -9.09 0.12 -1.20
N ARG A 45 -8.73 -0.66 -0.18
CA ARG A 45 -7.59 -0.37 0.71
C ARG A 45 -6.25 -0.51 -0.01
N LEU A 46 -6.09 -1.56 -0.81
CA LEU A 46 -4.95 -1.73 -1.71
C LEU A 46 -4.83 -0.59 -2.72
N HIS A 47 -5.97 -0.07 -3.21
CA HIS A 47 -5.94 1.13 -4.05
C HIS A 47 -5.40 2.36 -3.32
N TRP A 48 -5.81 2.60 -2.06
CA TRP A 48 -5.23 3.69 -1.26
C TRP A 48 -3.72 3.54 -1.10
N LEU A 49 -3.25 2.34 -0.74
CA LEU A 49 -1.83 2.04 -0.65
C LEU A 49 -1.10 2.29 -1.98
N ALA A 50 -1.66 1.82 -3.10
CA ALA A 50 -1.10 2.08 -4.43
C ALA A 50 -0.98 3.58 -4.73
N THR A 51 -2.00 4.38 -4.42
CA THR A 51 -1.92 5.84 -4.65
C THR A 51 -0.88 6.53 -3.77
N LEU A 52 -0.66 6.07 -2.54
CA LEU A 52 0.41 6.59 -1.67
C LEU A 52 1.80 6.26 -2.24
N LEU A 53 2.00 5.04 -2.75
CA LEU A 53 3.25 4.62 -3.40
C LEU A 53 3.51 5.41 -4.70
N VAL A 54 2.46 5.65 -5.50
CA VAL A 54 2.56 6.51 -6.69
C VAL A 54 2.96 7.94 -6.31
N ASP A 55 2.37 8.50 -5.26
CA ASP A 55 2.73 9.85 -4.81
C ASP A 55 4.15 9.91 -4.23
N ALA A 56 4.62 8.84 -3.59
CA ALA A 56 6.02 8.74 -3.16
C ALA A 56 6.99 8.75 -4.36
N LEU A 57 6.68 8.00 -5.43
CA LEU A 57 7.42 8.06 -6.68
C LEU A 57 7.39 9.45 -7.31
N LYS A 58 6.20 10.05 -7.43
CA LYS A 58 6.04 11.42 -7.95
C LYS A 58 6.92 12.42 -7.20
N ARG A 59 6.96 12.32 -5.87
CA ARG A 59 7.79 13.18 -5.01
C ARG A 59 9.28 13.00 -5.29
N GLN A 60 9.76 11.76 -5.41
CA GLN A 60 11.16 11.48 -5.75
C GLN A 60 11.57 12.05 -7.11
N HIS A 61 10.60 12.21 -8.04
CA HIS A 61 10.81 12.81 -9.35
C HIS A 61 10.51 14.33 -9.41
N GLY A 62 10.23 14.97 -8.27
CA GLY A 62 10.00 16.42 -8.20
C GLY A 62 8.66 16.89 -8.78
N ALA A 63 7.66 16.00 -8.90
CA ALA A 63 6.34 16.38 -9.38
C ALA A 63 5.61 17.29 -8.37
N SER A 64 4.93 18.31 -8.88
CA SER A 64 4.23 19.31 -8.06
C SER A 64 2.84 18.89 -7.58
N TYR A 65 2.26 17.85 -8.20
CA TYR A 65 0.88 17.42 -7.90
C TYR A 65 0.86 16.01 -7.30
N LEU A 66 0.37 15.92 -6.06
CA LEU A 66 0.17 14.67 -5.33
C LEU A 66 -1.34 14.41 -5.16
N THR A 67 -1.75 13.14 -5.16
CA THR A 67 -3.14 12.73 -4.97
C THR A 67 -3.55 12.81 -3.49
N ASN A 68 -2.67 12.41 -2.59
CA ASN A 68 -2.90 12.27 -1.15
C ASN A 68 -2.37 13.46 -0.35
N VAL A 69 -2.83 14.67 -0.67
CA VAL A 69 -2.36 15.94 -0.08
C VAL A 69 -2.60 16.04 1.43
N ASP A 70 -3.56 15.30 1.94
CA ASP A 70 -3.98 15.29 3.35
C ASP A 70 -3.05 14.46 4.25
N VAL A 71 -2.21 13.59 3.66
CA VAL A 71 -1.29 12.70 4.38
C VAL A 71 0.14 12.81 3.84
N ASP A 72 0.60 14.05 3.64
CA ASP A 72 1.94 14.34 3.09
C ASP A 72 3.08 13.68 3.89
N ALA A 73 2.93 13.58 5.21
CA ALA A 73 3.91 12.94 6.09
C ALA A 73 4.14 11.45 5.73
N VAL A 74 3.06 10.72 5.40
CA VAL A 74 3.13 9.32 4.97
C VAL A 74 3.86 9.21 3.64
N VAL A 75 3.53 10.09 2.70
CA VAL A 75 4.18 10.13 1.38
C VAL A 75 5.67 10.46 1.52
N ALA A 76 6.05 11.40 2.39
CA ALA A 76 7.44 11.71 2.69
C ALA A 76 8.18 10.52 3.31
N ALA A 77 7.55 9.84 4.27
CA ALA A 77 8.12 8.68 4.96
C ALA A 77 8.33 7.49 4.03
N LEU A 78 7.49 7.31 3.01
CA LEU A 78 7.71 6.31 1.95
C LEU A 78 8.85 6.73 1.00
N ALA A 79 8.86 8.00 0.58
CA ALA A 79 9.81 8.52 -0.40
C ALA A 79 11.24 8.67 0.13
N GLY A 80 11.44 8.75 1.45
CA GLY A 80 12.76 8.95 2.06
C GLY A 80 13.67 7.71 2.00
N PRO A 81 13.33 6.62 2.71
CA PRO A 81 14.20 5.46 2.89
C PRO A 81 14.14 4.46 1.72
N LEU A 82 13.06 4.46 0.92
CA LEU A 82 12.86 3.49 -0.15
C LEU A 82 13.42 4.01 -1.47
N SER A 83 14.19 3.17 -2.17
CA SER A 83 14.60 3.51 -3.54
C SER A 83 13.41 3.51 -4.51
N PRO A 84 13.45 4.30 -5.61
CA PRO A 84 12.38 4.30 -6.61
C PRO A 84 12.04 2.90 -7.14
N ALA A 85 13.07 2.06 -7.35
CA ALA A 85 12.89 0.69 -7.82
C ALA A 85 12.11 -0.17 -6.81
N ARG A 86 12.37 -0.02 -5.50
CA ARG A 86 11.62 -0.73 -4.45
C ARG A 86 10.16 -0.29 -4.40
N ILE A 87 9.92 1.03 -4.44
CA ILE A 87 8.55 1.57 -4.44
C ILE A 87 7.79 1.04 -5.68
N GLN A 88 8.43 1.02 -6.84
CA GLN A 88 7.82 0.49 -8.07
C GLN A 88 7.52 -1.01 -7.98
N ALA A 89 8.44 -1.82 -7.44
CA ALA A 89 8.21 -3.26 -7.24
C ALA A 89 7.03 -3.52 -6.29
N ILE A 90 6.99 -2.82 -5.15
CA ILE A 90 5.88 -2.90 -4.19
C ILE A 90 4.56 -2.47 -4.84
N LEU A 91 4.57 -1.36 -5.59
CA LEU A 91 3.40 -0.86 -6.30
C LEU A 91 2.84 -1.88 -7.30
N ASN A 92 3.70 -2.54 -8.05
CA ASN A 92 3.30 -3.56 -9.01
C ASN A 92 2.59 -4.74 -8.31
N ASP A 93 3.19 -5.26 -7.24
CA ASP A 93 2.63 -6.36 -6.46
C ASP A 93 1.31 -5.99 -5.77
N VAL A 94 1.20 -4.76 -5.25
CA VAL A 94 -0.04 -4.24 -4.67
C VAL A 94 -1.15 -4.17 -5.73
N CYS A 95 -0.83 -3.67 -6.92
CA CYS A 95 -1.78 -3.61 -8.03
C CYS A 95 -2.19 -5.01 -8.52
N HIS A 96 -1.24 -5.94 -8.61
CA HIS A 96 -1.51 -7.33 -9.01
C HIS A 96 -2.40 -8.05 -7.99
N CYS A 97 -2.08 -7.95 -6.69
CA CYS A 97 -2.90 -8.49 -5.61
C CYS A 97 -4.32 -7.92 -5.63
N ARG A 98 -4.45 -6.60 -5.85
CA ARG A 98 -5.76 -5.96 -6.00
C ARG A 98 -6.55 -6.55 -7.18
N ASP A 99 -5.89 -6.78 -8.30
CA ASP A 99 -6.52 -7.36 -9.49
C ASP A 99 -7.01 -8.80 -9.23
N GLN A 100 -6.19 -9.62 -8.58
CA GLN A 100 -6.55 -10.97 -8.18
C GLN A 100 -7.80 -10.98 -7.27
N LEU A 101 -7.84 -10.09 -6.27
CA LEU A 101 -8.99 -9.99 -5.36
C LEU A 101 -10.28 -9.52 -6.04
N LEU A 102 -10.19 -8.81 -7.17
CA LEU A 102 -11.36 -8.35 -7.93
C LEU A 102 -11.87 -9.39 -8.91
N HIS A 103 -10.98 -10.19 -9.49
CA HIS A 103 -11.31 -11.02 -10.66
C HIS A 103 -11.26 -12.54 -10.39
N VAL A 104 -10.60 -13.00 -9.32
CA VAL A 104 -10.52 -14.43 -8.99
C VAL A 104 -11.55 -14.80 -7.94
N THR A 105 -12.62 -15.47 -8.36
CA THR A 105 -13.69 -15.93 -7.48
C THR A 105 -13.21 -17.02 -6.52
N GLY A 106 -13.55 -16.90 -5.22
CA GLY A 106 -13.19 -17.90 -4.21
C GLY A 106 -11.73 -17.82 -3.74
N LEU A 107 -10.99 -16.79 -4.15
CA LEU A 107 -9.62 -16.56 -3.68
C LEU A 107 -9.61 -16.31 -2.16
N ASN A 108 -8.68 -16.96 -1.45
CA ASN A 108 -8.49 -16.70 -0.03
C ASN A 108 -7.79 -15.34 0.15
N ARG A 109 -8.57 -14.32 0.51
CA ARG A 109 -8.10 -12.95 0.71
C ARG A 109 -6.96 -12.85 1.72
N GLU A 110 -7.11 -13.50 2.87
CA GLU A 110 -6.11 -13.43 3.94
C GLU A 110 -4.79 -14.04 3.49
N LEU A 111 -4.83 -15.18 2.80
CA LEU A 111 -3.64 -15.84 2.27
C LEU A 111 -2.90 -14.93 1.29
N VAL A 112 -3.60 -14.35 0.32
CA VAL A 112 -2.99 -13.52 -0.74
C VAL A 112 -2.47 -12.19 -0.19
N LEU A 113 -3.15 -11.59 0.79
CA LEU A 113 -2.65 -10.40 1.47
C LEU A 113 -1.42 -10.71 2.35
N THR A 114 -1.41 -11.85 3.03
CA THR A 114 -0.25 -12.28 3.83
C THR A 114 0.97 -12.47 2.93
N ASP A 115 0.79 -13.17 1.82
CA ASP A 115 1.83 -13.39 0.81
C ASP A 115 2.35 -12.07 0.19
N LEU A 116 1.46 -11.10 -0.09
CA LEU A 116 1.85 -9.74 -0.48
C LEU A 116 2.74 -9.07 0.57
N ILE A 117 2.34 -9.09 1.85
CA ILE A 117 3.09 -8.43 2.93
C ILE A 117 4.47 -9.05 3.10
N LEU A 118 4.58 -10.38 3.06
CA LEU A 118 5.86 -11.09 3.13
C LEU A 118 6.78 -10.73 1.95
N ARG A 119 6.24 -10.57 0.73
CA ARG A 119 7.02 -10.07 -0.42
C ARG A 119 7.52 -8.65 -0.21
N ILE A 120 6.67 -7.76 0.31
CA ILE A 120 7.07 -6.39 0.62
C ILE A 120 8.24 -6.40 1.61
N GLU A 121 8.11 -7.13 2.73
CA GLU A 121 9.20 -7.26 3.71
C GLU A 121 10.49 -7.78 3.07
N HIS A 122 10.38 -8.76 2.17
CA HIS A 122 11.53 -9.28 1.43
C HIS A 122 12.21 -8.22 0.57
N TYR A 123 11.45 -7.39 -0.16
CA TYR A 123 11.99 -6.29 -0.96
C TYR A 123 12.68 -5.20 -0.12
N LEU A 124 12.28 -5.07 1.14
CA LEU A 124 12.87 -4.12 2.08
C LEU A 124 14.22 -4.59 2.63
N GLN A 125 14.52 -5.89 2.59
CA GLN A 125 15.82 -6.41 3.01
C GLN A 125 16.97 -5.88 2.12
N PRO A 126 18.16 -5.62 2.68
CA PRO A 126 19.31 -5.16 1.90
C PRO A 126 19.79 -6.26 0.95
N GLY A 127 20.12 -5.89 -0.29
CA GLY A 127 20.65 -6.83 -1.30
C GLY A 127 19.62 -7.73 -2.00
N THR A 128 18.32 -7.60 -1.69
CA THR A 128 17.26 -8.35 -2.37
C THR A 128 17.17 -7.97 -3.86
N LEU A 129 17.03 -8.99 -4.72
CA LEU A 129 16.70 -8.82 -6.13
C LEU A 129 15.23 -8.48 -6.29
N LEU A 130 14.96 -7.39 -7.01
CA LEU A 130 13.60 -6.93 -7.29
C LEU A 130 13.03 -7.62 -8.53
N PRO A 131 11.70 -7.82 -8.59
CA PRO A 131 11.05 -8.41 -9.76
C PRO A 131 11.28 -7.52 -10.99
N VAL A 132 11.67 -8.14 -12.10
CA VAL A 132 11.74 -7.48 -13.39
C VAL A 132 10.37 -7.66 -14.05
N PRO A 133 9.70 -6.58 -14.49
CA PRO A 133 8.43 -6.71 -15.19
C PRO A 133 8.62 -7.57 -16.46
N HIS A 134 7.80 -8.62 -16.58
CA HIS A 134 7.74 -9.47 -17.77
C HIS A 134 6.58 -9.04 -18.67
N LEU A 135 6.76 -9.21 -19.98
CA LEU A 135 5.77 -8.90 -21.03
C LEU A 135 4.71 -10.00 -21.16
#